data_AF-A0AAJ5VPA4-F1
#
_entry.id   AF-A0AAJ5VPA4-F1
#
_cell.length_a   1.000
_cell.length_b   1.000
_cell.length_c   1.000
_cell.angle_alpha   90.00
_cell.angle_beta   90.00
_cell.angle_gamma   90.00
#
_symmetry.space_group_name_H-M   'P 1'
#
loop_
_entity.id
_entity.type
_entity.pdbx_description
1 polymer ?
#
loop_
_entity_poly.entity_id
_entity_poly.type
_entity_poly.pdbx_seq_one_letter_code
_entity_poly.pdbx_strand_id
1 'polypeptide(L)'
;MLPHLPDTYGDYPIYETNTCALSYVLDQPDRFHILGSTVCEKQNHCPAAQRALCEKGEPAPPVNEDSITAHLEKLGVTQVRWSWDPASKTLTFLAPIPTAPANNLAQTLRIRVRTAANANDHYWTGKATGSVPLMIQDNRDV
;
A
#
# COMPACT_ATOMS: atom_id res chain seq x y z
N MET A 1 6.82 5.79 16.18
CA MET A 1 6.13 6.15 17.43
C MET A 1 5.63 7.56 17.23
N LEU A 2 4.31 7.75 17.09
CA LEU A 2 3.76 9.10 16.97
C LEU A 2 4.07 9.86 18.27
N PRO A 3 4.66 11.07 18.22
CA PRO A 3 4.87 11.88 19.40
C PRO A 3 3.51 12.18 20.06
N HIS A 4 3.53 12.45 21.37
CA HIS A 4 2.34 12.76 22.16
C HIS A 4 1.46 13.79 21.42
N LEU A 5 0.28 13.38 20.98
CA LEU A 5 -0.68 14.31 20.41
C LEU A 5 -1.18 15.22 21.54
N PRO A 6 -1.37 16.52 21.28
CA PRO A 6 -2.09 17.39 22.21
C PRO A 6 -3.48 16.81 22.49
N ASP A 7 -3.99 16.93 23.72
CA ASP A 7 -5.26 16.34 24.15
C ASP A 7 -6.44 16.70 23.24
N THR A 8 -6.42 17.89 22.63
CA THR A 8 -7.41 18.36 21.65
C THR A 8 -7.51 17.47 20.40
N TYR A 9 -6.47 16.73 20.08
CA TYR A 9 -6.39 15.79 18.95
C TYR A 9 -6.33 14.33 19.42
N GLY A 10 -6.68 14.07 20.69
CA GLY A 10 -6.64 12.75 21.31
C GLY A 10 -7.47 11.70 20.57
N ASP A 11 -8.53 12.12 19.87
CA ASP A 11 -9.40 11.26 19.04
C ASP A 11 -9.17 11.44 17.53
N TYR A 12 -8.17 12.24 17.13
CA TYR A 12 -7.97 12.55 15.71
C TYR A 12 -7.46 11.31 14.95
N PRO A 13 -8.11 10.90 13.85
CA PRO A 13 -7.66 9.75 13.07
C PRO A 13 -6.29 9.99 12.43
N ILE A 14 -5.33 9.09 12.69
CA ILE A 14 -3.99 9.13 12.07
C ILE A 14 -3.70 7.77 11.46
N TYR A 15 -3.27 7.78 10.20
CA TYR A 15 -3.01 6.57 9.43
C TYR A 15 -1.63 6.64 8.82
N GLU A 16 -0.82 5.60 9.06
CA GLU A 16 0.50 5.45 8.45
C GLU A 16 0.44 4.86 7.04
N THR A 17 -0.74 4.39 6.63
CA THR A 17 -0.96 3.89 5.27
C THR A 17 -2.09 4.63 4.58
N ASN A 18 -1.84 5.02 3.33
CA ASN A 18 -2.85 5.65 2.47
C ASN A 18 -4.10 4.77 2.33
N THR A 19 -3.96 3.45 2.36
CA THR A 19 -5.11 2.53 2.28
C THR A 19 -6.05 2.70 3.48
N CYS A 20 -5.54 2.78 4.71
CA CYS A 20 -6.40 3.00 5.88
C CYS A 20 -6.99 4.41 5.90
N ALA A 21 -6.22 5.42 5.50
CA ALA A 21 -6.72 6.80 5.38
C ALA A 21 -7.87 6.89 4.37
N LEU A 22 -7.70 6.31 3.18
CA LEU A 22 -8.73 6.28 2.15
C LEU A 22 -9.95 5.48 2.61
N SER A 23 -9.74 4.35 3.25
CA SER A 23 -10.84 3.50 3.72
C SER A 23 -11.68 4.20 4.79
N TYR A 24 -11.04 4.97 5.67
CA TYR A 24 -11.72 5.84 6.63
C TYR A 24 -12.56 6.92 5.96
N VAL A 25 -11.97 7.66 5.01
CA VAL A 25 -12.68 8.73 4.28
C VAL A 25 -13.85 8.18 3.47
N LEU A 26 -13.73 6.95 2.96
CA LEU A 26 -14.75 6.29 2.14
C LEU A 26 -15.78 5.48 2.95
N ASP A 27 -15.67 5.43 4.28
CA ASP A 27 -16.51 4.61 5.17
C ASP A 27 -16.57 3.13 4.72
N GLN A 28 -15.41 2.58 4.37
CA GLN A 28 -15.24 1.22 3.85
C GLN A 28 -14.20 0.44 4.67
N PRO A 29 -14.25 -0.90 4.70
CA PRO A 29 -13.17 -1.68 5.27
C PRO A 29 -11.86 -1.48 4.49
N ASP A 30 -10.72 -1.61 5.18
CA ASP A 30 -9.40 -1.57 4.56
C ASP A 30 -9.25 -2.64 3.49
N ARG A 31 -8.99 -2.21 2.25
CA ARG A 31 -8.89 -3.13 1.11
C ARG A 31 -7.68 -4.05 1.18
N PHE A 32 -6.64 -3.68 1.93
CA PHE A 32 -5.41 -4.45 2.08
C PHE A 32 -5.46 -5.42 3.26
N HIS A 33 -6.59 -5.47 3.99
CA HIS A 33 -6.83 -6.39 5.11
C HIS A 33 -5.67 -6.38 6.11
N ILE A 34 -5.22 -5.18 6.50
CA ILE A 34 -4.11 -5.00 7.43
C ILE A 34 -4.53 -5.06 8.91
N LEU A 35 -5.80 -5.38 9.20
CA LEU A 35 -6.29 -5.61 10.57
C LEU A 35 -5.40 -6.65 11.27
N GLY A 36 -4.99 -6.35 12.51
CA GLY A 36 -4.08 -7.20 13.30
C GLY A 36 -2.60 -7.10 12.91
N SER A 37 -2.25 -6.31 11.89
CA SER A 37 -0.83 -6.02 11.60
C SER A 37 -0.26 -5.01 12.60
N THR A 38 1.07 -4.98 12.77
CA THR A 38 1.78 -3.96 13.56
C THR A 38 1.40 -2.53 13.18
N VAL A 39 1.12 -2.27 11.89
CA VAL A 39 0.67 -0.96 11.41
C VAL A 39 -0.70 -0.63 12.00
N CYS A 40 -1.64 -1.56 11.91
CA CYS A 40 -3.00 -1.38 12.45
C CYS A 40 -3.01 -1.24 13.98
N GLU A 41 -2.20 -2.04 14.68
CA GLU A 41 -2.22 -2.10 16.14
C GLU A 41 -1.40 -1.01 16.83
N LYS A 42 -0.27 -0.60 16.24
CA LYS A 42 0.72 0.24 16.93
C LYS A 42 1.02 1.57 16.24
N GLN A 43 0.65 1.73 14.97
CA GLN A 43 1.03 2.92 14.18
C GLN A 43 -0.19 3.75 13.80
N ASN A 44 -1.32 3.11 13.48
CA ASN A 44 -2.56 3.80 13.20
C ASN A 44 -3.30 4.15 14.49
N HIS A 45 -3.77 5.40 14.56
CA HIS A 45 -4.77 5.84 15.51
C HIS A 45 -6.14 5.84 14.82
N CYS A 46 -6.81 4.68 14.84
CA CYS A 46 -8.00 4.40 14.07
C CYS A 46 -9.25 4.42 14.96
N PRO A 47 -10.33 5.16 14.62
CA PRO A 47 -11.58 5.14 15.35
C PRO A 47 -12.20 3.74 15.46
N ALA A 48 -12.88 3.47 16.58
CA ALA A 48 -13.50 2.17 16.84
C ALA A 48 -14.51 1.75 15.75
N ALA A 49 -15.29 2.71 15.24
CA ALA A 49 -16.24 2.48 14.14
C ALA A 49 -15.54 1.96 12.88
N GLN A 50 -14.42 2.59 12.49
CA GLN A 50 -13.64 2.17 11.33
C GLN A 50 -13.00 0.79 11.54
N ARG A 51 -12.52 0.50 12.76
CA ARG A 51 -12.01 -0.83 13.10
C ARG A 51 -13.10 -1.90 12.98
N ALA A 52 -14.31 -1.61 13.45
CA ALA A 52 -15.46 -2.51 13.32
C ALA A 52 -15.87 -2.75 11.86
N LEU A 53 -15.70 -1.79 10.97
CA LEU A 53 -15.88 -2.01 9.52
C LEU A 53 -14.85 -3.01 8.99
N CYS A 54 -13.57 -2.85 9.36
CA CYS A 54 -12.53 -3.80 8.98
C CYS A 54 -12.76 -5.21 9.55
N GLU A 55 -13.30 -5.34 10.75
CA GLU A 55 -13.65 -6.64 11.36
C GLU A 55 -14.80 -7.34 10.64
N LYS A 56 -15.77 -6.58 10.11
CA LYS A 56 -16.91 -7.09 9.33
C LYS A 56 -16.59 -7.29 7.85
N GLY A 57 -15.47 -6.74 7.37
CA GLY A 57 -15.06 -6.83 5.99
C GLY A 57 -14.87 -8.29 5.57
N GLU A 58 -15.22 -8.60 4.32
CA GLU A 58 -14.96 -9.93 3.77
C GLU A 58 -13.45 -10.21 3.81
N PRO A 59 -13.01 -11.35 4.37
CA PRO A 59 -11.60 -11.67 4.44
C PRO A 59 -10.99 -11.66 3.04
N ALA A 60 -9.79 -11.09 2.91
CA ALA A 60 -9.04 -11.18 1.66
C ALA A 60 -8.94 -12.65 1.24
N PRO A 61 -9.09 -12.96 -0.06
CA PRO A 61 -8.76 -14.28 -0.56
C PRO A 61 -7.34 -14.66 -0.11
N PRO A 62 -7.12 -15.91 0.34
CA PRO A 62 -5.80 -16.33 0.76
C PRO A 62 -4.82 -16.19 -0.41
N VAL A 63 -3.75 -15.44 -0.20
CA VAL A 63 -2.67 -15.30 -1.17
C VAL A 63 -1.61 -16.35 -0.87
N ASN A 64 -1.37 -17.21 -1.86
CA ASN A 64 -0.34 -18.23 -1.84
C ASN A 64 0.58 -18.10 -3.06
N GLU A 65 1.66 -18.86 -3.06
CA GLU A 65 2.66 -18.84 -4.15
C GLU A 65 2.05 -19.16 -5.52
N ASP A 66 1.07 -20.07 -5.59
CA ASP A 66 0.39 -20.42 -6.84
C ASP A 66 -0.39 -19.22 -7.41
N SER A 67 -1.14 -18.50 -6.56
CA SER A 67 -1.90 -17.31 -6.96
C SER A 67 -0.97 -16.16 -7.39
N ILE A 68 0.17 -16.00 -6.72
CA ILE A 68 1.20 -15.02 -7.08
C ILE A 68 1.80 -15.37 -8.43
N THR A 69 2.20 -16.62 -8.63
CA THR A 69 2.80 -17.11 -9.88
C THR A 69 1.84 -16.94 -11.06
N ALA A 70 0.59 -17.39 -10.91
CA ALA A 70 -0.42 -17.26 -11.96
C ALA A 70 -0.69 -15.79 -12.33
N HIS A 71 -0.61 -14.86 -11.36
CA HIS A 71 -0.79 -13.44 -11.64
C HIS A 71 0.45 -12.80 -12.29
N LEU A 72 1.65 -13.22 -11.89
CA LEU A 72 2.90 -12.80 -12.53
C LEU A 72 2.98 -13.23 -13.99
N GLU A 73 2.54 -14.45 -14.30
CA GLU A 73 2.46 -14.95 -15.68
C GLU A 73 1.53 -14.10 -16.54
N LYS A 74 0.33 -13.76 -16.03
CA LYS A 74 -0.62 -12.86 -16.71
C LYS A 74 -0.03 -11.49 -17.01
N LEU A 75 0.85 -11.00 -16.13
CA LEU A 75 1.53 -9.70 -16.27
C LEU A 75 2.82 -9.78 -17.09
N GLY A 76 3.25 -10.97 -17.52
CA GLY A 76 4.50 -11.17 -18.26
C GLY A 76 5.77 -11.01 -17.40
N VAL A 77 5.67 -11.08 -16.07
CA VAL A 77 6.80 -10.90 -15.13
C VAL A 77 7.30 -12.26 -14.66
N THR A 78 7.91 -13.05 -15.54
CA THR A 78 8.27 -14.45 -15.27
C THR A 78 9.76 -14.69 -14.97
N GLN A 79 10.64 -13.75 -15.35
CA GLN A 79 12.10 -13.92 -15.25
C GLN A 79 12.71 -13.30 -13.98
N VAL A 80 11.89 -12.96 -13.00
CA VAL A 80 12.33 -12.22 -11.80
C VAL A 80 12.18 -13.08 -10.57
N ARG A 81 13.24 -13.16 -9.76
CA ARG A 81 13.20 -13.84 -8.47
C ARG A 81 12.41 -13.02 -7.45
N TRP A 82 11.55 -13.70 -6.71
CA TRP A 82 10.74 -13.11 -5.65
C TRP A 82 10.66 -14.02 -4.43
N SER A 83 10.27 -13.45 -3.30
CA SER A 83 9.95 -14.17 -2.06
C SER A 83 8.63 -13.67 -1.48
N TRP A 84 7.85 -14.59 -0.92
CA TRP A 84 6.58 -14.29 -0.27
C TRP A 84 6.69 -14.47 1.25
N ASP A 85 6.33 -13.43 2.00
CA ASP A 85 6.14 -13.51 3.45
C ASP A 85 4.65 -13.45 3.78
N PRO A 86 4.01 -14.57 4.15
CA PRO A 86 2.59 -14.61 4.46
C PRO A 86 2.24 -13.87 5.75
N ALA A 87 3.16 -13.74 6.71
CA ALA A 87 2.90 -13.08 7.98
C ALA A 87 2.77 -11.56 7.81
N SER A 88 3.67 -10.96 7.01
CA SER A 88 3.59 -9.54 6.68
C SER A 88 2.80 -9.22 5.41
N LYS A 89 2.28 -10.26 4.72
CA LYS A 89 1.67 -10.18 3.40
C LYS A 89 2.53 -9.39 2.41
N THR A 90 3.83 -9.65 2.40
CA THR A 90 4.80 -8.91 1.58
C THR A 90 5.42 -9.78 0.51
N LEU A 91 5.21 -9.41 -0.75
CA LEU A 91 5.92 -9.93 -1.90
C LEU A 91 7.14 -9.06 -2.18
N THR A 92 8.33 -9.66 -2.17
CA THR A 92 9.60 -8.93 -2.37
C THR A 92 10.28 -9.41 -3.63
N PHE A 93 10.59 -8.48 -4.54
CA PHE A 93 11.40 -8.70 -5.74
C PHE A 93 12.83 -8.21 -5.48
N LEU A 94 13.81 -9.07 -5.77
CA LEU A 94 15.24 -8.71 -5.62
C LEU A 94 15.74 -7.84 -6.78
N ALA A 95 15.11 -7.96 -7.95
CA ALA A 95 15.39 -7.09 -9.09
C ALA A 95 14.24 -6.08 -9.28
N PRO A 96 14.51 -4.95 -9.94
CA PRO A 96 13.47 -3.98 -10.26
C PRO A 96 12.44 -4.61 -11.21
N ILE A 97 11.16 -4.39 -10.94
CA ILE A 97 10.07 -4.69 -11.88
C ILE A 97 9.39 -3.38 -12.31
N PRO A 98 8.74 -3.33 -13.48
CA PRO A 98 8.00 -2.14 -13.87
C PRO A 98 6.90 -1.80 -12.87
N THR A 99 6.65 -0.51 -12.65
CA THR A 99 5.72 0.02 -11.64
C THR A 99 4.29 -0.45 -11.85
N ALA A 100 3.84 -0.50 -13.11
CA ALA A 100 2.47 -0.90 -13.44
C ALA A 100 2.16 -2.34 -13.00
N PRO A 101 2.99 -3.36 -13.33
CA PRO A 101 2.90 -4.70 -12.74
C PRO A 101 2.94 -4.72 -11.21
N ALA A 102 3.87 -3.97 -10.58
CA ALA A 102 3.99 -3.93 -9.12
C ALA A 102 2.70 -3.41 -8.45
N ASN A 103 2.14 -2.32 -8.98
CA ASN A 103 0.88 -1.75 -8.52
C ASN A 103 -0.30 -2.67 -8.80
N ASN A 104 -0.35 -3.32 -9.96
CA ASN A 104 -1.40 -4.26 -10.31
C ASN A 104 -1.42 -5.46 -9.34
N LEU A 105 -0.26 -6.03 -9.03
CA LEU A 105 -0.09 -7.09 -8.03
C LEU A 105 -0.59 -6.63 -6.66
N ALA A 106 -0.11 -5.47 -6.20
CA ALA A 106 -0.48 -4.92 -4.89
C ALA A 106 -2.00 -4.75 -4.76
N GLN A 107 -2.66 -4.19 -5.78
CA GLN A 107 -4.09 -3.93 -5.75
C GLN A 107 -4.93 -5.19 -5.94
N THR A 108 -4.55 -6.06 -6.86
CA THR A 108 -5.33 -7.26 -7.19
C THR A 108 -5.26 -8.29 -6.08
N LEU A 109 -4.06 -8.54 -5.57
CA LEU A 109 -3.83 -9.52 -4.51
C LEU A 109 -4.00 -8.91 -3.11
N ARG A 110 -4.15 -7.59 -3.00
CA ARG A 110 -4.30 -6.86 -1.72
C ARG A 110 -3.12 -7.12 -0.78
N ILE A 111 -1.90 -7.10 -1.33
CA ILE A 111 -0.64 -7.37 -0.63
C ILE A 111 0.32 -6.19 -0.72
N ARG A 112 1.33 -6.16 0.15
CA ARG A 112 2.46 -5.26 0.01
C ARG A 112 3.42 -5.79 -1.06
N VAL A 113 3.81 -4.95 -2.00
CA VAL A 113 4.85 -5.29 -3.00
C VAL A 113 6.07 -4.42 -2.73
N ARG A 114 7.23 -5.06 -2.55
CA ARG A 114 8.54 -4.40 -2.46
C ARG A 114 9.36 -4.79 -3.67
N THR A 115 9.95 -3.81 -4.33
CA THR A 115 10.85 -4.05 -5.47
C THR A 115 12.12 -3.24 -5.27
N ALA A 116 13.23 -3.71 -5.84
CA ALA A 116 14.46 -2.93 -5.88
C ALA A 116 14.22 -1.62 -6.65
N ALA A 117 14.95 -0.57 -6.28
CA ALA A 117 14.81 0.74 -6.91
C ALA A 117 15.12 0.67 -8.41
N ASN A 118 14.29 1.33 -9.21
CA ASN A 118 14.52 1.52 -10.64
C ASN A 118 14.79 3.00 -10.90
N ALA A 119 15.98 3.33 -11.41
CA ALA A 119 16.37 4.71 -11.71
C ALA A 119 15.51 5.37 -12.80
N ASN A 120 14.83 4.57 -13.63
CA ASN A 120 13.96 5.02 -14.70
C ASN A 120 12.46 5.01 -14.31
N ASP A 121 12.15 4.77 -13.02
CA ASP A 121 10.76 4.83 -12.55
C ASP A 121 10.37 6.28 -12.24
N HIS A 122 9.59 6.87 -13.16
CA HIS A 122 9.08 8.22 -13.03
C HIS A 122 7.83 8.32 -12.14
N TYR A 123 7.21 7.19 -11.76
CA TYR A 123 5.89 7.17 -11.16
C TYR A 123 5.89 7.50 -9.66
N TRP A 124 7.00 7.26 -8.96
CA TRP A 124 7.14 7.51 -7.52
C TRP A 124 8.50 8.08 -7.16
N THR A 125 8.67 9.34 -7.53
CA THR A 125 9.81 10.15 -7.10
C THR A 125 9.28 11.14 -6.05
N GLY A 126 9.09 10.64 -4.83
CA GLY A 126 8.67 11.47 -3.69
C GLY A 126 9.80 12.41 -3.29
N LYS A 127 9.51 13.60 -2.73
CA LYS A 127 10.53 14.59 -2.30
C LYS A 127 11.70 14.01 -1.48
N ALA A 128 11.49 12.89 -0.77
CA ALA A 128 12.52 12.18 -0.01
C ALA A 128 13.59 11.46 -0.88
N THR A 129 13.36 11.28 -2.18
CA THR A 129 14.28 10.59 -3.11
C THR A 129 14.96 11.54 -4.11
N GLY A 130 15.02 12.85 -3.83
CA GLY A 130 15.81 13.81 -4.62
C GLY A 130 15.18 14.21 -5.97
N SER A 131 13.86 14.10 -6.05
CA SER A 131 13.09 14.22 -7.28
C SER A 131 12.79 15.68 -7.62
N VAL A 132 13.01 16.07 -8.87
CA VAL A 132 12.63 17.40 -9.37
C VAL A 132 11.13 17.41 -9.64
N PRO A 133 10.34 18.31 -9.00
CA PRO A 133 8.91 18.38 -9.22
C PRO A 133 8.58 18.69 -10.68
N LEU A 134 7.57 17.99 -11.23
CA LEU A 134 7.03 18.30 -12.55
C LEU A 134 6.22 19.60 -12.46
N MET A 135 6.72 20.65 -13.12
CA MET A 135 6.00 21.91 -13.30
C MET A 135 5.13 21.78 -14.55
N ILE A 136 3.82 21.61 -14.38
CA ILE A 136 2.86 21.73 -15.49
C ILE A 136 2.62 23.23 -15.68
N GLN A 137 3.05 23.78 -16.81
CA GLN A 137 2.70 25.15 -17.18
C GLN A 137 1.19 25.20 -17.47
N ASP A 138 0.48 25.97 -16.65
CA ASP A 138 -0.94 26.24 -16.82
C ASP A 138 -1.11 27.21 -17.98
N ASN A 139 -1.28 26.70 -19.20
CA ASN A 139 -1.61 27.52 -20.37
C ASN A 139 -3.12 27.82 -20.42
N ARG A 140 -3.70 28.26 -19.30
CA ARG A 140 -5.05 28.82 -19.25
C ARG A 140 -4.99 30.32 -19.56
N ASP A 141 -4.67 30.62 -20.82
CA ASP A 141 -4.94 31.89 -21.49
C ASP A 141 -5.05 31.61 -23.02
N VAL A 142 -6.19 31.04 -23.43
CA VAL A 142 -6.78 31.17 -24.78
C VAL A 142 -8.29 31.22 -24.65
#